data_AF-A0A937JA38-F1
#
_entry.id   AF-A0A937JA38-F1
#
_cell.length_a   1.000
_cell.length_b   1.000
_cell.length_c   1.000
_cell.angle_alpha   90.00
_cell.angle_beta   90.00
_cell.angle_gamma   90.00
#
_symmetry.space_group_name_H-M   'P 1'
#
loop_
_entity.id
_entity.type
_entity.pdbx_description
1 polymer ?
#
loop_
_entity_poly.entity_id
_entity_poly.type
_entity_poly.pdbx_seq_one_letter_code
_entity_poly.pdbx_strand_id
1 'polypeptide(L)'
;MIIDTKIIKEFLPNLKLRNSFDTTPDYLNYISSSIDKATEQANELLLTGHSSLKPLYKIKNLFKNKPLDLSDIKEIEEQANRIRSFKVHGE
;
A
#
# COMPACT_ATOMS: atom_id res chain seq x y z
N MET A 1 -8.42 -21.28 -2.90
CA MET A 1 -9.42 -20.21 -2.68
C MET A 1 -9.24 -19.21 -3.81
N ILE A 2 -10.18 -19.14 -4.76
CA ILE A 2 -10.13 -18.12 -5.82
C ILE A 2 -10.64 -16.84 -5.17
N ILE A 3 -9.72 -15.95 -4.80
CA ILE A 3 -10.08 -14.63 -4.29
C ILE A 3 -10.36 -13.76 -5.52
N ASP A 4 -11.60 -13.28 -5.65
CA ASP A 4 -12.00 -12.41 -6.75
C ASP A 4 -11.17 -11.11 -6.73
N THR A 5 -10.60 -10.73 -7.87
CA THR A 5 -9.78 -9.52 -8.01
C THR A 5 -10.58 -8.26 -7.68
N LYS A 6 -11.91 -8.25 -7.85
CA LYS A 6 -12.78 -7.15 -7.42
C LYS A 6 -12.79 -6.98 -5.91
N ILE A 7 -12.92 -8.08 -5.18
CA ILE A 7 -12.88 -8.07 -3.71
C ILE A 7 -11.52 -7.52 -3.25
N ILE A 8 -10.42 -7.93 -3.89
CA ILE A 8 -9.08 -7.40 -3.59
C ILE A 8 -8.99 -5.90 -3.88
N LYS A 9 -9.55 -5.42 -5.00
CA LYS A 9 -9.57 -3.99 -5.34
C LYS A 9 -10.34 -3.15 -4.32
N GLU A 10 -11.38 -3.69 -3.70
CA GLU A 10 -12.13 -3.03 -2.63
C GLU A 10 -11.27 -2.83 -1.36
N PHE A 11 -10.45 -3.83 -1.01
CA PHE A 11 -9.56 -3.74 0.16
C PHE A 11 -8.32 -2.88 -0.06
N LEU A 12 -7.87 -2.69 -1.31
CA LEU A 12 -6.72 -1.85 -1.59
C LEU A 12 -7.05 -0.36 -1.37
N PRO A 13 -6.19 0.42 -0.71
CA PRO A 13 -6.43 1.84 -0.48
C PRO A 13 -6.33 2.65 -1.78
N ASN A 14 -7.08 3.74 -1.86
CA ASN A 14 -6.92 4.74 -2.93
C ASN A 14 -5.73 5.65 -2.59
N LEU A 15 -4.53 5.30 -3.05
CA LEU A 15 -3.33 6.09 -2.76
C LEU A 15 -3.16 7.26 -3.74
N LYS A 16 -3.20 8.50 -3.24
CA LYS A 16 -2.88 9.70 -4.05
C LYS A 16 -1.44 9.68 -4.58
N LEU A 17 -1.21 10.26 -5.75
CA LEU A 17 0.14 10.61 -6.18
C LEU A 17 0.69 11.72 -5.29
N ARG A 18 1.99 11.69 -5.05
CA ARG A 18 2.68 12.79 -4.38
C ARG A 18 2.53 14.05 -5.22
N ASN A 19 1.98 15.11 -4.65
CA ASN A 19 1.87 16.40 -5.32
C ASN A 19 3.06 17.30 -4.94
N SER A 20 3.23 18.41 -5.67
CA SER A 20 4.33 19.36 -5.48
C SER A 20 4.28 20.14 -4.15
N PHE A 21 3.13 20.13 -3.49
CA PHE A 21 2.86 20.84 -2.24
C PHE A 21 2.97 19.92 -1.00
N ASP A 22 2.97 18.60 -1.20
CA ASP A 22 3.10 17.61 -0.16
C ASP A 22 4.56 17.53 0.29
N THR A 23 4.82 17.83 1.55
CA THR A 23 6.11 17.53 2.14
C THR A 23 6.32 16.02 2.16
N THR A 24 7.58 15.55 2.07
CA THR A 24 7.87 14.11 2.14
C THR A 24 7.27 13.47 3.42
N PRO A 25 7.37 14.08 4.61
CA PRO A 25 6.72 13.56 5.82
C PRO A 25 5.19 13.47 5.71
N ASP A 26 4.52 14.51 5.19
CA ASP A 26 3.05 14.49 5.05
C ASP A 26 2.58 13.41 4.09
N TYR A 27 3.28 13.25 2.98
CA TYR A 27 2.99 12.18 2.02
C TYR A 27 3.18 10.80 2.65
N LEU A 28 4.29 10.57 3.34
CA LEU A 28 4.56 9.29 4.01
C LEU A 28 3.55 9.00 5.13
N ASN A 29 3.17 10.00 5.92
CA ASN A 29 2.12 9.87 6.95
C ASN A 29 0.77 9.48 6.35
N TYR A 30 0.42 10.09 5.21
CA TYR A 30 -0.79 9.72 4.47
C TYR A 30 -0.73 8.28 3.97
N ILE A 31 0.39 7.84 3.39
CA ILE A 31 0.56 6.45 2.94
C ILE A 31 0.42 5.52 4.14
N SER A 32 1.17 5.72 5.23
CA SER A 32 1.10 4.88 6.43
C SER A 32 -0.34 4.74 6.93
N SER A 33 -1.03 5.86 7.11
CA SER A 33 -2.43 5.88 7.57
C SER A 33 -3.38 5.13 6.64
N SER A 34 -3.16 5.24 5.33
CA SER A 34 -3.99 4.56 4.31
C SER A 34 -3.75 3.05 4.30
N ILE A 35 -2.49 2.64 4.49
CA ILE A 35 -2.09 1.24 4.56
C ILE A 35 -2.64 0.61 5.84
N ASP A 36 -2.51 1.28 6.99
CA ASP A 36 -3.03 0.77 8.26
C ASP A 36 -4.54 0.52 8.18
N LYS A 37 -5.32 1.47 7.67
CA LYS A 37 -6.77 1.30 7.44
C LYS A 37 -7.08 0.13 6.51
N ALA A 38 -6.36 0.01 5.40
CA ALA A 38 -6.57 -1.10 4.46
C ALA A 38 -6.22 -2.46 5.08
N THR A 39 -5.19 -2.51 5.93
CA THR A 39 -4.78 -3.74 6.61
C THR A 39 -5.71 -4.10 7.77
N GLU A 40 -6.38 -3.12 8.39
CA GLU A 40 -7.41 -3.35 9.40
C GLU A 40 -8.72 -3.84 8.76
N GLN A 41 -9.08 -3.32 7.59
CA GLN A 41 -10.27 -3.76 6.84
C GLN A 41 -10.10 -5.14 6.21
N ALA A 42 -8.89 -5.48 5.76
CA ALA A 42 -8.60 -6.77 5.19
C ALA A 42 -8.23 -7.79 6.28
N ASN A 43 -9.03 -8.85 6.46
CA ASN A 43 -8.66 -9.96 7.34
C ASN A 43 -7.29 -10.56 6.94
N GLU A 44 -6.47 -10.97 7.92
CA GLU A 44 -5.15 -11.59 7.70
C GLU A 44 -5.18 -12.78 6.71
N LEU A 45 -6.31 -13.48 6.62
CA LEU A 45 -6.57 -14.58 5.69
C LEU A 45 -6.66 -14.14 4.22
N LEU A 46 -7.18 -12.94 3.93
CA LEU A 46 -7.20 -12.39 2.57
C LEU A 46 -5.82 -11.92 2.14
N LEU A 47 -5.12 -11.28 3.07
CA LEU A 47 -3.84 -10.64 2.85
C LEU A 47 -2.69 -11.64 2.58
N THR A 48 -2.72 -12.83 3.18
CA THR A 48 -1.67 -13.86 3.03
C THR A 48 -1.80 -14.71 1.76
N GLY A 49 -2.96 -14.67 1.09
CA GLY A 49 -3.27 -15.57 -0.02
C GLY A 49 -3.03 -15.01 -1.43
N HIS A 50 -2.93 -13.68 -1.60
CA HIS A 50 -2.89 -13.05 -2.94
C HIS A 50 -1.68 -12.14 -3.16
N SER A 51 -0.92 -12.37 -4.24
CA SER A 51 0.29 -11.61 -4.57
C SER A 51 0.07 -10.11 -4.69
N SER A 52 -1.13 -9.67 -5.08
CA SER A 52 -1.51 -8.25 -5.17
C SER A 52 -1.65 -7.53 -3.82
N LEU A 53 -1.73 -8.25 -2.71
CA LEU A 53 -1.78 -7.69 -1.35
C LEU A 53 -0.38 -7.64 -0.70
N LYS A 54 0.63 -8.28 -1.31
CA LYS A 54 2.04 -8.23 -0.87
C LYS A 54 2.59 -6.79 -0.76
N PRO A 55 2.27 -5.84 -1.67
CA PRO A 55 2.70 -4.46 -1.53
C PRO A 55 2.22 -3.78 -0.24
N LEU A 56 1.00 -4.07 0.25
CA LEU A 56 0.48 -3.52 1.51
C LEU A 56 1.37 -3.92 2.68
N TYR A 57 1.68 -5.21 2.80
CA TYR A 57 2.56 -5.72 3.85
C TYR A 57 3.97 -5.19 3.76
N LYS A 58 4.52 -5.05 2.54
CA LYS A 58 5.86 -4.52 2.36
C LYS A 58 5.93 -3.08 2.86
N ILE A 59 4.95 -2.24 2.51
CA ILE A 59 4.87 -0.86 3.03
C ILE A 59 4.69 -0.84 4.54
N LYS A 60 3.77 -1.65 5.09
CA LYS A 60 3.54 -1.74 6.54
C LYS A 60 4.82 -2.13 7.31
N ASN A 61 5.61 -3.06 6.77
CA ASN A 61 6.87 -3.47 7.38
C ASN A 61 7.95 -2.40 7.26
N LEU A 62 8.01 -1.65 6.15
CA LEU A 62 8.94 -0.52 6.01
C LEU A 62 8.67 0.55 7.06
N PHE A 63 7.39 0.89 7.32
CA PHE A 63 7.03 1.84 8.38
C PHE A 63 7.30 1.35 9.80
N LYS A 64 7.45 0.03 10.02
CA LYS A 64 7.88 -0.52 11.33
C LYS A 64 9.38 -0.34 11.57
N ASN A 65 10.17 -0.21 10.50
CA ASN A 65 11.60 0.05 10.60
C ASN A 65 11.81 1.55 10.86
N LYS A 66 12.35 1.92 12.03
CA LYS A 66 12.74 3.29 12.34
C LYS A 66 14.16 3.59 11.81
N PRO A 67 14.53 4.87 11.64
CA PRO A 67 13.92 5.85 10.75
C PRO A 67 14.05 5.41 9.28
N LEU A 68 13.09 5.82 8.45
CA LEU A 68 13.11 5.52 7.02
C LEU A 68 14.31 6.18 6.35
N ASP A 69 15.13 5.39 5.66
CA ASP A 69 16.18 5.91 4.80
C ASP A 69 15.64 6.25 3.39
N LEU A 70 16.49 6.82 2.54
CA LEU A 70 16.11 7.18 1.17
C LEU A 70 15.73 5.95 0.32
N SER A 71 16.29 4.78 0.62
CA SER A 71 15.97 3.52 -0.06
C SER A 71 14.59 3.04 0.35
N ASP A 72 14.27 3.11 1.64
CA ASP A 72 12.94 2.78 2.18
C ASP A 72 11.86 3.68 1.57
N ILE A 73 12.12 4.99 1.47
CA ILE A 73 11.18 5.94 0.86
C ILE A 73 10.92 5.60 -0.61
N LYS A 74 11.97 5.29 -1.39
CA LYS A 74 11.82 4.87 -2.79
C LYS A 74 11.03 3.58 -2.91
N GLU A 75 11.30 2.62 -2.03
CA GLU A 75 10.59 1.36 -1.98
C GLU A 75 9.11 1.56 -1.63
N ILE A 76 8.78 2.43 -0.67
CA ILE A 76 7.40 2.80 -0.34
C ILE A 76 6.70 3.40 -1.57
N GLU A 77 7.36 4.31 -2.30
CA GLU A 77 6.81 4.91 -3.52
C GLU A 77 6.57 3.86 -4.63
N GLU A 78 7.51 2.93 -4.82
CA GLU A 78 7.37 1.85 -5.79
C GLU A 78 6.19 0.94 -5.45
N GLN A 79 6.08 0.49 -4.19
CA GLN A 79 4.97 -0.36 -3.77
C GLN A 79 3.63 0.38 -3.83
N ALA A 80 3.60 1.68 -3.50
CA ALA A 80 2.40 2.51 -3.65
C ALA A 80 1.97 2.61 -5.12
N ASN A 81 2.92 2.71 -6.05
CA ASN A 81 2.64 2.68 -7.50
C ASN A 81 2.10 1.33 -7.96
N ARG A 82 2.58 0.21 -7.41
CA ARG A 82 2.04 -1.13 -7.71
C ARG A 82 0.58 -1.26 -7.23
N ILE A 83 0.27 -0.75 -6.03
CA ILE A 83 -1.11 -0.70 -5.51
C ILE A 83 -2.01 0.13 -6.44
N ARG A 84 -1.57 1.32 -6.83
CA ARG A 84 -2.30 2.18 -7.79
C ARG A 84 -2.56 1.47 -9.11
N SER A 85 -1.51 0.88 -9.68
CA SER A 85 -1.58 0.20 -10.99
C SER A 85 -2.57 -0.96 -10.96
N PHE A 86 -2.50 -1.82 -9.93
CA PHE A 86 -3.46 -2.91 -9.77
C PHE A 86 -4.89 -2.41 -9.56
N LYS A 87 -5.08 -1.31 -8.82
CA LYS A 87 -6.42 -0.75 -8.60
C LYS A 87 -7.05 -0.20 -9.88
N VAL A 88 -6.26 0.45 -10.73
CA VAL A 88 -6.72 1.03 -12.00
C VAL A 88 -6.86 -0.03 -13.09
N HIS A 89 -5.87 -0.93 -13.22
CA HIS A 89 -5.75 -1.82 -14.39
C HIS A 89 -6.14 -3.26 -14.11
N GLY A 90 -6.35 -3.67 -12.85
CA GLY A 90 -6.28 -5.09 -12.45
C GLY A 90 -6.98 -6.08 -13.36
N GLU A 91 -6.19 -6.59 -14.29
CA GLU A 91 -6.35 -7.72 -15.19
C GLU A 91 -5.38 -8.81 -14.70
#